data_AF-A0A850DJ69-F1
#
_entry.id   AF-A0A850DJ69-F1
#
_cell.length_a   1.000
_cell.length_b   1.000
_cell.length_c   1.000
_cell.angle_alpha   90.00
_cell.angle_beta   90.00
_cell.angle_gamma   90.00
#
_symmetry.space_group_name_H-M   'P 1'
#
loop_
_entity.id
_entity.type
_entity.pdbx_description
1 polymer ?
#
loop_
_entity_poly.entity_id
_entity_poly.type
_entity_poly.pdbx_seq_one_letter_code
_entity_poly.pdbx_strand_id
1 'polypeptide(L)'
;AKNPAGWQEALSMVDPAADGLVIAVNGQMPDGEDLSWLWDVRFETFGKTAVVAAGERATDLGVRLTYAGVPHTTVPDPLYAIASCPPGRVEVLANYTAFRDLKAALDAKAVARAGAGEATGV
;
A
#
# COMPACT_ATOMS: atom_id res chain seq x y z
N ALA A 1 -0.11 6.05 8.83
CA ALA A 1 -0.37 6.23 10.28
C ALA A 1 0.35 5.14 11.09
N LYS A 2 0.49 5.27 12.42
CA LYS A 2 1.21 4.31 13.28
C LYS A 2 0.39 3.77 14.47
N ASN A 3 -0.89 4.12 14.54
CA ASN A 3 -1.79 3.71 15.60
C ASN A 3 -3.20 3.50 15.03
N PRO A 4 -4.08 2.77 15.74
CA PRO A 4 -5.39 2.40 15.19
C PRO A 4 -6.25 3.60 14.78
N ALA A 5 -6.25 4.67 15.58
CA ALA A 5 -7.02 5.88 15.30
C ALA A 5 -6.59 6.57 14.00
N GLY A 6 -5.28 6.78 13.79
CA GLY A 6 -4.79 7.40 12.56
C GLY A 6 -4.99 6.51 11.33
N TRP A 7 -5.02 5.18 11.51
CA TRP A 7 -5.38 4.27 10.43
C TRP A 7 -6.87 4.31 10.10
N GLN A 8 -7.73 4.43 11.11
CA GLN A 8 -9.16 4.62 10.89
C GLN A 8 -9.46 5.90 10.12
N GLU A 9 -8.80 7.00 10.49
CA GLU A 9 -8.92 8.28 9.79
C GLU A 9 -8.42 8.15 8.34
N ALA A 10 -7.25 7.56 8.13
CA ALA A 10 -6.67 7.36 6.80
C ALA A 10 -7.59 6.51 5.90
N LEU A 11 -8.16 5.44 6.44
CA LEU A 11 -9.11 4.58 5.73
C LEU A 11 -10.39 5.33 5.34
N SER A 12 -10.88 6.24 6.19
CA SER A 12 -12.07 7.04 5.89
C SER A 12 -11.88 8.05 4.76
N MET A 13 -10.63 8.38 4.43
CA MET A 13 -10.27 9.27 3.33
C MET A 13 -10.09 8.53 2.01
N VAL A 14 -10.14 7.19 2.00
CA VAL A 14 -10.02 6.42 0.76
C VAL A 14 -11.24 6.68 -0.11
N ASP A 15 -11.00 7.06 -1.36
CA ASP A 15 -12.08 7.27 -2.32
C ASP A 15 -12.67 5.93 -2.76
N PRO A 16 -13.96 5.65 -2.49
CA PRO A 16 -14.61 4.41 -2.90
C PRO A 16 -14.73 4.26 -4.42
N ALA A 17 -14.49 5.33 -5.20
CA ALA A 17 -14.47 5.30 -6.66
C ALA A 17 -13.09 4.91 -7.24
N ALA A 18 -12.07 4.67 -6.41
CA ALA A 18 -10.78 4.19 -6.88
C ALA A 18 -10.87 2.77 -7.46
N ASP A 19 -10.11 2.52 -8.52
CA ASP A 19 -10.03 1.22 -9.19
C ASP A 19 -9.21 0.22 -8.37
N GLY A 20 -8.22 0.72 -7.61
CA GLY A 20 -7.39 -0.08 -6.73
C GLY A 20 -7.00 0.63 -5.44
N LEU A 21 -6.80 -0.16 -4.38
CA LEU A 21 -6.30 0.27 -3.09
C LEU A 21 -5.12 -0.63 -2.69
N VAL A 22 -3.95 -0.04 -2.53
CA VAL A 22 -2.78 -0.72 -1.97
C VAL A 22 -2.61 -0.31 -0.52
N ILE A 23 -2.65 -1.26 0.39
CA ILE A 23 -2.38 -1.04 1.82
C ILE A 23 -1.00 -1.64 2.11
N ALA A 24 0.00 -0.78 2.36
CA ALA A 24 1.38 -1.17 2.58
C ALA A 24 1.81 -1.01 4.05
N VAL A 25 2.22 -2.10 4.68
CA VAL A 25 2.65 -2.11 6.09
C VAL A 25 4.04 -2.72 6.20
N ASN A 26 4.96 -1.95 6.76
CA ASN A 26 6.27 -2.43 7.22
C ASN A 26 6.30 -2.59 8.75
N GLY A 27 7.30 -3.29 9.26
CA GLY A 27 7.49 -3.54 10.70
C GLY A 27 8.83 -3.02 11.22
N GLN A 28 9.32 -1.89 10.71
CA GLN A 28 10.60 -1.32 11.14
C GLN A 28 10.42 -0.51 12.44
N MET A 29 11.51 -0.29 13.18
CA MET A 29 11.51 0.50 14.43
C MET A 29 10.70 1.83 14.37
N PRO A 30 10.78 2.65 13.31
CA PRO A 30 9.97 3.88 13.21
C PRO A 30 8.45 3.65 13.08
N ASP A 31 8.04 2.49 12.57
CA ASP A 31 6.62 2.12 12.40
C ASP A 31 6.04 1.42 13.63
N GLY A 32 6.90 0.80 14.44
CA GLY A 32 6.53 -0.17 15.47
C GLY A 32 6.65 -1.59 14.93
N GLU A 33 7.49 -2.40 15.57
CA GLU A 33 7.75 -3.79 15.15
C GLU A 33 6.59 -4.74 15.48
N ASP A 34 5.85 -4.42 16.55
CA ASP A 34 4.62 -5.11 16.92
C ASP A 34 3.43 -4.60 16.07
N LEU A 35 2.80 -5.52 15.34
CA LEU A 35 1.66 -5.25 14.48
C LEU A 35 0.31 -5.60 15.14
N SER A 36 0.30 -5.88 16.44
CA SER A 36 -0.94 -6.13 17.19
C SER A 36 -2.00 -5.04 16.98
N TRP A 37 -1.58 -3.79 16.76
CA TRP A 37 -2.46 -2.67 16.44
C TRP A 37 -3.32 -2.85 15.18
N LEU A 38 -2.91 -3.70 14.22
CA LEU A 38 -3.73 -4.03 13.05
C LEU A 38 -5.09 -4.62 13.44
N TRP A 39 -5.14 -5.33 14.56
CA TRP A 39 -6.36 -5.97 15.05
C TRP A 39 -7.35 -4.96 15.64
N ASP A 40 -6.87 -3.81 16.10
CA ASP A 40 -7.70 -2.72 16.61
C ASP A 40 -8.23 -1.80 15.50
N VAL A 41 -7.71 -1.91 14.27
CA VAL A 41 -8.20 -1.16 13.09
C VAL A 41 -9.44 -1.84 12.53
N ARG A 42 -10.49 -1.07 12.23
CA ARG A 42 -11.70 -1.60 11.57
C ARG A 42 -11.55 -1.45 10.06
N PHE A 43 -11.14 -2.55 9.42
CA PHE A 43 -11.19 -2.65 7.96
C PHE A 43 -12.62 -2.91 7.51
N GLU A 44 -13.13 -2.05 6.63
CA GLU A 44 -14.45 -2.17 6.01
C GLU A 44 -14.31 -2.72 4.59
N THR A 45 -15.43 -3.09 3.96
CA THR A 45 -15.40 -3.52 2.56
C THR A 45 -15.32 -2.29 1.65
N PHE A 46 -14.32 -2.25 0.77
CA PHE A 46 -14.09 -1.13 -0.16
C PHE A 46 -14.93 -1.21 -1.44
N GLY A 47 -16.16 -1.71 -1.35
CA GLY A 47 -17.06 -1.85 -2.49
C GLY A 47 -16.47 -2.71 -3.62
N LYS A 48 -16.22 -2.10 -4.79
CA LYS A 48 -15.65 -2.75 -5.98
C LYS A 48 -14.14 -2.53 -6.13
N THR A 49 -13.52 -1.73 -5.27
CA THR A 49 -12.10 -1.39 -5.33
C THR A 49 -11.26 -2.64 -5.11
N ALA A 50 -10.29 -2.89 -6.00
CA ALA A 50 -9.37 -4.01 -5.87
C ALA A 50 -8.35 -3.74 -4.76
N VAL A 51 -8.36 -4.54 -3.70
CA VAL A 51 -7.47 -4.35 -2.54
C VAL A 51 -6.22 -5.23 -2.66
N VAL A 52 -5.05 -4.64 -2.39
CA VAL A 52 -3.76 -5.35 -2.35
C VAL A 52 -3.06 -5.07 -1.02
N ALA A 53 -2.76 -6.12 -0.26
CA ALA A 53 -1.89 -6.06 0.91
C ALA A 53 -0.42 -6.09 0.47
N ALA A 54 0.36 -5.11 0.91
CA ALA A 54 1.76 -4.92 0.49
C ALA A 54 2.70 -4.53 1.65
N GLY A 55 3.98 -4.40 1.33
CA GLY A 55 5.04 -4.09 2.29
C GLY A 55 5.69 -5.33 2.89
N GLU A 56 6.68 -5.11 3.75
CA GLU A 56 7.44 -6.16 4.46
C GLU A 56 6.52 -7.13 5.22
N ARG A 57 5.40 -6.60 5.73
CA ARG A 57 4.44 -7.34 6.56
C ARG A 57 3.12 -7.58 5.82
N ALA A 58 3.17 -7.66 4.49
CA ALA A 58 2.02 -7.92 3.63
C ALA A 58 1.26 -9.19 4.03
N THR A 59 1.96 -10.25 4.45
CA THR A 59 1.32 -11.51 4.88
C THR A 59 0.50 -11.33 6.15
N ASP A 60 1.05 -10.67 7.18
CA ASP A 60 0.31 -10.39 8.42
C ASP A 60 -0.92 -9.52 8.16
N LEU A 61 -0.76 -8.50 7.33
CA LEU A 61 -1.86 -7.65 6.87
C LEU A 61 -2.92 -8.46 6.11
N GLY A 62 -2.51 -9.35 5.21
CA GLY A 62 -3.43 -10.20 4.44
C GLY A 62 -4.24 -11.12 5.34
N VAL A 63 -3.61 -11.71 6.38
CA VAL A 63 -4.34 -12.47 7.41
C VAL A 63 -5.38 -11.57 8.09
N ARG A 64 -4.99 -10.37 8.51
CA ARG A 64 -5.92 -9.43 9.15
C ARG A 64 -7.09 -9.05 8.24
N LEU A 65 -6.85 -8.78 6.95
CA LEU A 65 -7.89 -8.45 5.97
C LEU A 65 -8.83 -9.65 5.71
N THR A 66 -8.28 -10.87 5.70
CA THR A 66 -9.07 -12.10 5.62
C THR A 66 -10.07 -12.18 6.78
N TYR A 67 -9.61 -11.92 8.01
CA TYR A 67 -10.48 -11.89 9.19
C TYR A 67 -11.50 -10.74 9.17
N ALA A 68 -11.21 -9.64 8.47
CA ALA A 68 -12.18 -8.58 8.23
C ALA A 68 -13.21 -8.91 7.13
N GLY A 69 -13.04 -10.02 6.41
CA GLY A 69 -13.88 -10.35 5.26
C GLY A 69 -13.62 -9.46 4.05
N VAL A 70 -12.44 -8.82 3.96
CA VAL A 70 -12.06 -7.96 2.82
C VAL A 70 -11.37 -8.83 1.75
N PRO A 71 -11.96 -9.00 0.56
CA PRO A 71 -11.29 -9.67 -0.55
C PRO A 71 -10.05 -8.88 -0.97
N HIS A 72 -8.91 -9.55 -1.05
CA HIS A 72 -7.63 -8.92 -1.39
C HIS A 72 -6.66 -9.92 -2.01
N THR A 73 -5.60 -9.39 -2.62
CA THR A 73 -4.39 -10.13 -2.97
C THR A 73 -3.21 -9.68 -2.11
N THR A 74 -2.19 -10.53 -1.96
CA THR A 74 -0.98 -10.20 -1.19
C THR A 74 0.22 -10.09 -2.11
N VAL A 75 0.84 -8.92 -2.14
CA VAL A 75 1.99 -8.60 -3.00
C VAL A 75 3.02 -7.82 -2.19
N PRO A 76 4.14 -8.43 -1.77
CA PRO A 76 5.10 -7.78 -0.85
C PRO A 76 5.70 -6.49 -1.39
N ASP A 77 6.04 -6.44 -2.69
CA ASP A 77 6.62 -5.26 -3.32
C ASP A 77 5.52 -4.21 -3.63
N PRO A 78 5.55 -3.01 -3.03
CA PRO A 78 4.50 -2.01 -3.24
C PRO A 78 4.41 -1.47 -4.67
N LEU A 79 5.52 -1.42 -5.42
CA LEU A 79 5.48 -0.99 -6.82
C LEU A 79 4.81 -2.02 -7.71
N TYR A 80 5.08 -3.31 -7.47
CA TYR A 80 4.42 -4.39 -8.16
C TYR A 80 2.95 -4.51 -7.74
N ALA A 81 2.63 -4.25 -6.46
CA ALA A 81 1.26 -4.16 -5.97
C ALA A 81 0.45 -3.12 -6.74
N ILE A 82 1.00 -1.90 -6.89
CA ILE A 82 0.37 -0.83 -7.69
C ILE A 82 0.19 -1.28 -9.16
N ALA A 83 1.20 -1.92 -9.76
CA ALA A 83 1.13 -2.40 -11.14
C ALA A 83 0.15 -3.56 -11.33
N SER A 84 -0.19 -4.30 -10.27
CA SER A 84 -1.14 -5.41 -10.28
C SER A 84 -2.60 -4.96 -10.16
N CYS A 85 -2.85 -3.72 -9.76
CA CYS A 85 -4.20 -3.16 -9.72
C CYS A 85 -4.79 -2.99 -11.13
N PRO A 86 -6.13 -2.94 -11.26
CA PRO A 86 -6.77 -2.57 -12.51
C PRO A 86 -6.26 -1.23 -13.05
N PRO A 87 -6.24 -1.02 -14.39
CA PRO A 87 -5.91 0.27 -14.96
C PRO A 87 -6.85 1.36 -14.45
N GLY A 88 -6.29 2.47 -13.98
CA GLY A 88 -7.08 3.58 -13.46
C GLY A 88 -6.43 4.24 -12.24
N ARG A 89 -7.25 4.81 -11.36
CA ARG A 89 -6.76 5.49 -10.16
C ARG A 89 -6.51 4.46 -9.06
N VAL A 90 -5.25 4.40 -8.62
CA VAL A 90 -4.82 3.56 -7.49
C VAL A 90 -4.52 4.45 -6.29
N GLU A 91 -5.16 4.17 -5.17
CA GLU A 91 -4.83 4.79 -3.90
C GLU A 91 -3.84 3.93 -3.12
N VAL A 92 -2.96 4.58 -2.36
CA VAL A 92 -1.94 3.90 -1.55
C VAL A 92 -2.03 4.43 -0.13
N LEU A 93 -2.29 3.53 0.81
CA LEU A 93 -2.17 3.78 2.25
C LEU A 93 -0.94 3.06 2.78
N ALA A 94 -0.05 3.81 3.42
CA ALA A 94 1.20 3.25 3.92
C ALA A 94 1.54 3.77 5.33
N ASN A 95 2.24 2.95 6.11
CA ASN A 95 2.98 3.46 7.28
C ASN A 95 4.29 4.13 6.84
N TYR A 96 5.03 4.67 7.80
CA TYR A 96 6.07 5.65 7.52
C TYR A 96 7.18 5.09 6.63
N THR A 97 7.74 3.94 7.00
CA THR A 97 8.84 3.38 6.20
C THR A 97 8.34 2.80 4.89
N ALA A 98 7.15 2.19 4.83
CA ALA A 98 6.56 1.73 3.58
C ALA A 98 6.36 2.88 2.59
N PHE A 99 5.88 4.05 3.06
CA PHE A 99 5.73 5.24 2.23
C PHE A 99 7.09 5.79 1.76
N ARG A 100 8.05 5.93 2.70
CA ARG A 100 9.39 6.42 2.41
C ARG A 100 10.08 5.55 1.35
N ASP A 101 10.02 4.23 1.52
CA ASP A 101 10.69 3.25 0.66
C ASP A 101 10.03 3.21 -0.72
N LEU A 102 8.69 3.25 -0.78
CA LEU A 102 7.95 3.38 -2.04
C LEU A 102 8.31 4.67 -2.77
N LYS A 103 8.35 5.81 -2.07
CA LYS A 103 8.71 7.10 -2.67
C LYS A 103 10.12 7.06 -3.26
N ALA A 104 11.10 6.54 -2.52
CA ALA A 104 12.47 6.38 -3.03
C ALA A 104 12.51 5.51 -4.30
N ALA A 105 11.74 4.43 -4.34
CA ALA A 105 11.68 3.54 -5.49
C ALA A 105 10.99 4.18 -6.71
N LEU A 106 9.96 5.00 -6.50
CA LEU A 106 9.32 5.80 -7.56
C LEU A 106 10.27 6.85 -8.12
N ASP A 107 10.98 7.58 -7.25
CA ASP A 107 11.95 8.60 -7.65
C ASP A 107 13.08 7.96 -8.48
N ALA A 108 13.61 6.81 -8.05
CA ALA A 108 14.62 6.05 -8.80
C ALA A 108 14.12 5.60 -10.19
N LYS A 109 12.87 5.10 -10.29
CA LYS A 109 12.26 4.74 -11.58
C LYS A 109 12.06 5.95 -12.48
N ALA A 110 11.68 7.11 -11.93
CA ALA A 110 11.51 8.34 -12.69
C ALA A 110 12.84 8.81 -13.30
N VAL A 111 13.93 8.76 -12.52
CA VAL A 111 15.28 9.08 -13.00
C VAL A 111 15.72 8.11 -14.11
N ALA A 112 15.52 6.80 -13.91
CA ALA A 112 15.87 5.80 -14.92
C ALA A 112 15.11 5.99 -16.24
N ARG A 113 13.81 6.34 -16.17
CA ARG A 113 12.99 6.64 -17.35
C ARG A 113 13.48 7.89 -18.08
N ALA A 114 13.90 8.93 -17.36
CA ALA A 114 14.44 10.15 -17.96
C ALA A 114 15.77 9.88 -18.70
N GLY A 115 16.68 9.13 -18.08
CA GLY A 115 17.97 8.78 -18.71
C GLY A 115 17.83 7.84 -19.92
N ALA A 116 16.84 6.94 -19.94
CA ALA A 116 16.56 6.11 -21.10
C ALA A 116 15.99 6.90 -22.30
N GLY A 117 15.31 8.02 -22.04
CA GLY A 117 14.80 8.92 -23.06
C GLY A 117 15.89 9.71 -23.79
N GLU A 118 16.98 10.07 -23.10
CA GLU A 118 18.11 10.80 -23.70
C GLU A 118 19.02 9.88 -24.54
N ALA A 119 19.15 8.60 -24.18
CA ALA A 119 20.03 7.64 -24.89
C ALA A 119 19.48 7.16 -26.26
N THR A 120 18.21 7.42 -26.56
CA THR A 120 17.57 6.97 -27.82
C THR A 120 17.48 8.10 -28.88
N GLY A 121 18.07 9.27 -28.59
CA GLY A 121 17.98 10.49 -29.40
C GLY A 121 19.23 10.86 -30.21
N VAL A 122 20.11 9.92 -30.55
CA VAL A 122 21.30 10.14 -31.40
C VAL A 122 21.32 9.14 -32.56
#